data_AF-A0A5Y7A7M8-F1
#
_entry.id   AF-A0A5Y7A7M8-F1
#
_cell.length_a   1.000
_cell.length_b   1.000
_cell.length_c   1.000
_cell.angle_alpha   90.00
_cell.angle_beta   90.00
_cell.angle_gamma   90.00
#
_symmetry.space_group_name_H-M   'P 1'
#
loop_
_entity.id
_entity.type
_entity.pdbx_description
1 polymer ?
#
loop_
_entity_poly.entity_id
_entity_poly.type
_entity_poly.pdbx_seq_one_letter_code
_entity_poly.pdbx_strand_id
1 'polypeptide(L)'
;MKITHITTYRLPPRWMFLKIETDEGVVGWGEPVIEGRARTVEAAVHEFADYLIGKDPARINDLWQVMYRAGFYRGGPIMMSAIAGIDQALWDIKGKVLNAPVWQLMGGLVRDKIKAYSWVGGDRPADVIDGIEKLRGIGFDTFKLNGCEEMGVIDNSRAVDAAVNTVAQIREAFGSEIEFGLDFHGRVSAPMAKVLIKELEPYRPLFIEEPVLAEQAEYYPRLAAQTHIPIAAGERMFSRFEFKRVLDAGGLAILQPDLSHAGGITECYKIAGMAEAYDVALAPHCPLGPIALAACLHIDFVSRNAVFQEQSMGIHYNKGAELLDFVKNKEDFSMDGGFFKPLTKPGLGVDIDEARVIELSKSAPDWRNPLWRHADGSVAEW
;
A
#
# COMPACT_ATOMS: atom_id res chain seq x y z
N MET A 1 13.05 -0.74 -29.57
CA MET A 1 11.98 -0.09 -28.81
C MET A 1 12.51 1.13 -28.07
N LYS A 2 11.81 2.25 -28.14
CA LYS A 2 12.07 3.49 -27.42
C LYS A 2 10.79 4.04 -26.81
N ILE A 3 10.89 4.68 -25.66
CA ILE A 3 9.79 5.43 -25.05
C ILE A 3 9.49 6.68 -25.91
N THR A 4 8.23 6.90 -26.24
CA THR A 4 7.79 8.03 -27.07
C THR A 4 6.99 9.06 -26.29
N HIS A 5 6.13 8.64 -25.36
CA HIS A 5 5.25 9.53 -24.60
C HIS A 5 5.02 9.00 -23.18
N ILE A 6 4.81 9.93 -22.26
CA ILE A 6 4.35 9.67 -20.89
C ILE A 6 3.13 10.55 -20.65
N THR A 7 2.03 9.94 -20.23
CA THR A 7 0.77 10.65 -19.93
C THR A 7 0.29 10.29 -18.53
N THR A 8 -0.14 11.29 -17.76
CA THR A 8 -0.77 11.11 -16.45
C THR A 8 -2.27 11.34 -16.53
N TYR A 9 -3.02 10.56 -15.77
CA TYR A 9 -4.47 10.65 -15.66
C TYR A 9 -4.84 10.67 -14.18
N ARG A 10 -5.25 11.84 -13.69
CA ARG A 10 -5.83 11.95 -12.36
C ARG A 10 -7.25 11.39 -12.37
N LEU A 11 -7.61 10.58 -11.38
CA LEU A 11 -8.86 9.81 -11.39
C LEU A 11 -9.56 9.85 -10.01
N PRO A 12 -10.89 9.76 -9.98
CA PRO A 12 -11.59 9.40 -8.74
C PRO A 12 -11.19 7.99 -8.28
N PRO A 13 -11.26 7.68 -6.96
CA PRO A 13 -11.61 8.59 -5.87
C PRO A 13 -10.49 9.60 -5.55
N ARG A 14 -9.21 9.20 -5.71
CA ARG A 14 -8.02 10.05 -5.49
C ARG A 14 -6.75 9.47 -6.11
N TRP A 15 -6.88 8.71 -7.19
CA TRP A 15 -5.77 8.01 -7.85
C TRP A 15 -5.13 8.85 -8.95
N MET A 16 -3.97 8.42 -9.41
CA MET A 16 -3.37 8.90 -10.64
C MET A 16 -2.73 7.74 -11.39
N PHE A 17 -3.20 7.49 -12.61
CA PHE A 17 -2.60 6.50 -13.50
C PHE A 17 -1.56 7.17 -14.39
N LEU A 18 -0.57 6.39 -14.81
CA LEU A 18 0.50 6.78 -15.70
C LEU A 18 0.55 5.79 -16.85
N LYS A 19 0.62 6.31 -18.07
CA LYS A 19 0.77 5.55 -19.31
C LYS A 19 2.11 5.87 -19.96
N ILE A 20 2.92 4.85 -20.26
CA ILE A 20 4.14 4.98 -21.08
C ILE A 20 3.90 4.30 -22.43
N GLU A 21 4.12 5.04 -23.50
CA GLU A 21 4.00 4.56 -24.88
C GLU A 21 5.38 4.35 -25.52
N THR A 22 5.47 3.40 -26.44
CA THR A 22 6.71 3.09 -27.16
C THR A 22 6.56 3.22 -28.67
N ASP A 23 7.67 3.34 -29.40
CA ASP A 23 7.71 3.42 -30.86
C ASP A 23 7.30 2.13 -31.60
N GLU A 24 7.14 1.04 -30.86
CA GLU A 24 6.66 -0.26 -31.35
C GLU A 24 5.21 -0.55 -30.91
N GLY A 25 4.51 0.43 -30.34
CA GLY A 25 3.10 0.32 -29.97
C GLY A 25 2.81 -0.45 -28.68
N VAL A 26 3.83 -0.90 -27.95
CA VAL A 26 3.66 -1.49 -26.62
C VAL A 26 3.46 -0.38 -25.59
N VAL A 27 2.46 -0.56 -24.73
CA VAL A 27 2.06 0.41 -23.70
C VAL A 27 2.19 -0.22 -22.31
N GLY A 28 2.79 0.53 -21.38
CA GLY A 28 2.88 0.19 -19.96
C GLY A 28 2.02 1.09 -19.09
N TRP A 29 1.45 0.52 -18.03
CA TRP A 29 0.66 1.24 -17.03
C TRP A 29 1.32 1.21 -15.66
N GLY A 30 1.24 2.34 -14.96
CA GLY A 30 1.70 2.53 -13.60
C GLY A 30 0.74 3.42 -12.81
N GLU A 31 0.92 3.47 -11.50
CA GLU A 31 0.05 4.21 -10.60
C GLU A 31 0.85 5.01 -9.56
N PRO A 32 1.45 6.14 -9.99
CA PRO A 32 2.09 7.05 -9.06
C PRO A 32 1.01 7.84 -8.32
N VAL A 33 0.99 7.77 -7.00
CA VAL A 33 0.14 8.66 -6.21
C VAL A 33 0.88 9.04 -4.94
N ILE A 34 0.51 10.18 -4.38
CA ILE A 34 0.62 10.42 -2.96
C ILE A 34 -0.55 11.30 -2.56
N GLU A 35 -1.31 10.82 -1.59
CA GLU A 35 -2.59 11.37 -1.20
C GLU A 35 -2.43 12.84 -0.83
N GLY A 36 -3.12 13.70 -1.58
CA GLY A 36 -3.16 15.14 -1.35
C GLY A 36 -1.93 15.93 -1.82
N ARG A 37 -0.99 15.31 -2.54
CA ARG A 37 0.03 16.01 -3.36
C ARG A 37 0.07 15.55 -4.82
N ALA A 38 -1.05 15.07 -5.37
CA ALA A 38 -1.17 14.58 -6.75
C ALA A 38 -0.50 15.49 -7.80
N ARG A 39 -0.75 16.81 -7.78
CA ARG A 39 -0.12 17.76 -8.73
C ARG A 39 1.40 17.80 -8.65
N THR A 40 1.96 17.64 -7.45
CA THR A 40 3.41 17.68 -7.25
C THR A 40 4.05 16.39 -7.76
N VAL A 41 3.41 15.24 -7.54
CA VAL A 41 3.84 13.96 -8.11
C VAL A 41 3.71 13.97 -9.64
N GLU A 42 2.61 14.52 -10.17
CA GLU A 42 2.40 14.69 -11.61
C GLU A 42 3.53 15.51 -12.25
N ALA A 43 3.88 16.65 -11.65
CA ALA A 43 5.01 17.45 -12.11
C ALA A 43 6.33 16.66 -12.07
N ALA A 44 6.59 15.91 -10.99
CA ALA A 44 7.80 15.08 -10.88
C ALA A 44 7.86 13.97 -11.93
N VAL A 45 6.73 13.33 -12.25
CA VAL A 45 6.65 12.35 -13.36
C VAL A 45 7.07 13.00 -14.68
N HIS A 46 6.54 14.18 -14.99
CA HIS A 46 6.83 14.87 -16.25
C HIS A 46 8.26 15.44 -16.30
N GLU A 47 8.84 15.85 -15.17
CA GLU A 47 10.27 16.17 -15.10
C GLU A 47 11.16 14.94 -15.33
N PHE A 48 10.77 13.76 -14.83
CA PHE A 48 11.49 12.52 -15.14
C PHE A 48 11.39 12.12 -16.61
N ALA A 49 10.34 12.54 -17.33
CA ALA A 49 10.18 12.23 -18.75
C ALA A 49 11.38 12.69 -19.59
N ASP A 50 12.04 13.80 -19.23
CA ASP A 50 13.25 14.30 -19.90
C ASP A 50 14.39 13.28 -19.93
N TYR A 51 14.47 12.40 -18.92
CA TYR A 51 15.46 11.31 -18.89
C TYR A 51 15.01 10.06 -19.65
N LEU A 52 13.72 9.92 -19.94
CA LEU A 52 13.09 8.68 -20.40
C LEU A 52 12.74 8.70 -21.88
N ILE A 53 12.26 9.83 -22.42
CA ILE A 53 11.89 9.92 -23.83
C ILE A 53 13.09 9.57 -24.73
N GLY A 54 12.86 8.69 -25.70
CA GLY A 54 13.89 8.19 -26.62
C GLY A 54 14.82 7.11 -26.03
N LYS A 55 14.68 6.74 -24.76
CA LYS A 55 15.43 5.64 -24.14
C LYS A 55 14.76 4.29 -24.36
N ASP A 56 15.58 3.24 -24.28
CA ASP A 56 15.13 1.85 -24.32
C ASP A 56 14.44 1.47 -23.00
N PRO A 57 13.12 1.16 -23.02
CA PRO A 57 12.38 0.80 -21.81
C PRO A 57 12.84 -0.53 -21.20
N ALA A 58 13.59 -1.37 -21.94
CA ALA A 58 14.10 -2.62 -21.39
C ALA A 58 15.18 -2.40 -20.31
N ARG A 59 15.81 -1.22 -20.26
CA ARG A 59 16.87 -0.86 -19.32
C ARG A 59 16.33 -0.37 -17.97
N ILE A 60 15.32 -1.04 -17.41
CA ILE A 60 14.62 -0.64 -16.16
C ILE A 60 15.59 -0.27 -15.04
N ASN A 61 16.59 -1.13 -14.76
CA ASN A 61 17.58 -0.85 -13.72
C ASN A 61 18.36 0.45 -13.96
N ASP A 62 18.75 0.74 -15.20
CA ASP A 62 19.46 1.97 -15.57
C ASP A 62 18.56 3.19 -15.38
N LEU A 63 17.34 3.14 -15.93
CA LEU A 63 16.35 4.22 -15.85
C LEU A 63 15.97 4.51 -14.40
N TRP A 64 15.75 3.46 -13.58
CA TRP A 64 15.50 3.60 -12.15
C TRP A 64 16.66 4.32 -11.45
N GLN A 65 17.91 3.95 -11.76
CA GLN A 65 19.06 4.64 -11.18
C GLN A 65 19.14 6.10 -11.65
N VAL A 66 18.94 6.36 -12.94
CA VAL A 66 18.95 7.73 -13.47
C VAL A 66 17.95 8.61 -12.72
N MET A 67 16.69 8.17 -12.60
CA MET A 67 15.67 8.93 -11.86
C MET A 67 16.02 9.09 -10.38
N TYR A 68 16.55 8.04 -9.74
CA TYR A 68 16.84 8.07 -8.30
C TYR A 68 18.06 8.92 -7.92
N ARG A 69 19.11 8.97 -8.75
CA ARG A 69 20.40 9.53 -8.34
C ARG A 69 21.09 10.48 -9.31
N ALA A 70 20.68 10.57 -10.58
CA ALA A 70 21.37 11.44 -11.54
C ALA A 70 21.06 12.92 -11.31
N GLY A 71 19.85 13.24 -10.84
CA GLY A 71 19.39 14.59 -10.49
C GLY A 71 19.91 15.16 -9.16
N PHE A 72 20.95 14.55 -8.56
CA PHE A 72 21.60 14.97 -7.31
C PHE A 72 20.94 14.49 -6.00
N TYR A 73 19.92 15.19 -5.49
CA TYR A 73 19.27 14.82 -4.22
C TYR A 73 18.35 13.60 -4.42
N ARG A 74 18.29 12.72 -3.41
CA ARG A 74 17.66 11.40 -3.56
C ARG A 74 16.31 11.31 -2.84
N GLY A 75 15.31 10.84 -3.56
CA GLY A 75 14.08 10.25 -3.00
C GLY A 75 13.19 11.21 -2.21
N GLY A 76 12.64 10.70 -1.10
CA GLY A 76 11.52 11.33 -0.41
C GLY A 76 10.16 11.02 -1.07
N PRO A 77 9.06 11.37 -0.41
CA PRO A 77 7.71 10.93 -0.76
C PRO A 77 7.32 11.22 -2.22
N ILE A 78 7.62 12.42 -2.71
CA ILE A 78 7.23 12.84 -4.07
C ILE A 78 8.02 12.07 -5.14
N MET A 79 9.35 12.12 -5.07
CA MET A 79 10.21 11.55 -6.11
C MET A 79 10.10 10.03 -6.13
N MET A 80 10.05 9.38 -4.97
CA MET A 80 9.92 7.92 -4.90
C MET A 80 8.56 7.43 -5.41
N SER A 81 7.48 8.20 -5.21
CA SER A 81 6.16 7.85 -5.77
C SER A 81 6.11 8.02 -7.29
N ALA A 82 6.73 9.08 -7.82
CA ALA A 82 6.86 9.26 -9.27
C ALA A 82 7.70 8.14 -9.91
N ILE A 83 8.84 7.80 -9.29
CA ILE A 83 9.69 6.67 -9.72
C ILE A 83 8.90 5.37 -9.68
N ALA A 84 8.11 5.13 -8.63
CA ALA A 84 7.34 3.91 -8.47
C ALA A 84 6.34 3.69 -9.60
N GLY A 85 5.54 4.71 -9.94
CA GLY A 85 4.60 4.62 -11.07
C GLY A 85 5.30 4.40 -12.41
N ILE A 86 6.44 5.05 -12.65
CA ILE A 86 7.23 4.83 -13.87
C ILE A 86 7.79 3.40 -13.90
N ASP A 87 8.34 2.92 -12.78
CA ASP A 87 8.90 1.57 -12.66
C ASP A 87 7.86 0.48 -12.92
N GLN A 88 6.65 0.62 -12.37
CA GLN A 88 5.51 -0.25 -12.64
C GLN A 88 5.22 -0.34 -14.15
N ALA A 89 5.11 0.81 -14.82
CA ALA A 89 4.84 0.87 -16.27
C ALA A 89 5.98 0.26 -17.11
N LEU A 90 7.24 0.45 -16.71
CA LEU A 90 8.38 -0.16 -17.39
C LEU A 90 8.39 -1.69 -17.23
N TRP A 91 8.05 -2.21 -16.05
CA TRP A 91 7.89 -3.65 -15.83
C TRP A 91 6.70 -4.22 -16.61
N ASP A 92 5.60 -3.47 -16.72
CA ASP A 92 4.46 -3.84 -17.55
C ASP A 92 4.86 -3.99 -19.04
N ILE A 93 5.58 -2.99 -19.59
CA ILE A 93 6.14 -3.07 -20.95
C ILE A 93 7.02 -4.31 -21.08
N LYS A 94 7.95 -4.54 -20.15
CA LYS A 94 8.87 -5.69 -20.23
C LYS A 94 8.12 -7.02 -20.25
N GLY A 95 7.13 -7.20 -19.39
CA GLY A 95 6.33 -8.43 -19.39
C GLY A 95 5.50 -8.61 -20.66
N LYS A 96 4.92 -7.53 -21.20
CA LYS A 96 4.21 -7.57 -22.50
C LYS A 96 5.13 -7.94 -23.65
N VAL A 97 6.32 -7.36 -23.73
CA VAL A 97 7.33 -7.66 -24.76
C VAL A 97 7.81 -9.10 -24.69
N LEU A 98 8.03 -9.62 -23.48
CA LEU A 98 8.49 -11.00 -23.27
C LEU A 98 7.34 -12.01 -23.19
N ASN A 99 6.10 -11.56 -23.39
CA ASN A 99 4.88 -12.36 -23.30
C ASN A 99 4.82 -13.20 -22.00
N ALA A 100 5.15 -12.58 -20.86
CA ALA A 100 5.17 -13.22 -19.56
C ALA A 100 4.68 -12.26 -18.46
N PRO A 101 4.01 -12.77 -17.41
CA PRO A 101 3.70 -11.95 -16.24
C PRO A 101 4.99 -11.56 -15.51
N VAL A 102 4.98 -10.41 -14.82
CA VAL A 102 6.17 -9.87 -14.16
C VAL A 102 6.77 -10.83 -13.12
N TRP A 103 5.98 -11.54 -12.32
CA TRP A 103 6.47 -12.56 -11.38
C TRP A 103 7.30 -13.67 -12.07
N GLN A 104 6.97 -14.03 -13.32
CA GLN A 104 7.70 -15.04 -14.08
C GLN A 104 9.10 -14.55 -14.48
N LEU A 105 9.24 -13.24 -14.73
CA LEU A 105 10.51 -12.59 -15.03
C LEU A 105 11.41 -12.45 -13.78
N MET A 106 10.81 -12.49 -12.59
CA MET A 106 11.49 -12.39 -11.30
C MET A 106 11.82 -13.77 -10.67
N GLY A 107 11.76 -14.84 -11.45
CA GLY A 107 12.16 -16.19 -11.03
C GLY A 107 11.03 -17.20 -10.87
N GLY A 108 9.77 -16.78 -11.08
CA GLY A 108 8.61 -17.66 -10.98
C GLY A 108 7.96 -17.66 -9.60
N LEU A 109 6.90 -18.47 -9.46
CA LEU A 109 6.10 -18.53 -8.24
C LEU A 109 6.85 -19.23 -7.10
N VAL A 110 6.85 -18.60 -5.92
CA VAL A 110 7.22 -19.24 -4.65
C VAL A 110 5.99 -19.71 -3.85
N ARG A 111 4.78 -19.34 -4.31
CA ARG A 111 3.48 -19.73 -3.73
C ARG A 111 2.39 -19.75 -4.81
N ASP A 112 1.34 -20.55 -4.62
CA ASP A 112 0.23 -20.68 -5.57
C ASP A 112 -0.92 -19.68 -5.33
N LYS A 113 -1.00 -19.10 -4.14
CA LYS A 113 -2.00 -18.11 -3.74
C LYS A 113 -1.51 -17.27 -2.56
N ILE A 114 -2.00 -16.05 -2.41
CA ILE A 114 -1.66 -15.14 -1.29
C ILE A 114 -2.93 -14.72 -0.55
N LYS A 115 -2.86 -14.66 0.78
CA LYS A 115 -4.00 -14.30 1.64
C LYS A 115 -4.27 -12.80 1.52
N ALA A 116 -5.50 -12.43 1.17
CA ALA A 116 -5.96 -11.06 1.18
C ALA A 116 -6.54 -10.70 2.55
N TYR A 117 -6.36 -9.45 2.95
CA TYR A 117 -7.16 -8.84 4.02
C TYR A 117 -7.81 -7.56 3.53
N SER A 118 -8.99 -7.26 4.05
CA SER A 118 -9.74 -6.06 3.69
C SER A 118 -9.77 -5.10 4.85
N TRP A 119 -9.59 -3.82 4.56
CA TRP A 119 -9.89 -2.79 5.54
C TRP A 119 -11.41 -2.70 5.75
N VAL A 120 -11.84 -2.58 6.99
CA VAL A 120 -13.26 -2.39 7.38
C VAL A 120 -13.40 -1.13 8.20
N GLY A 121 -14.36 -0.31 7.79
CA GLY A 121 -14.65 0.97 8.41
C GLY A 121 -15.90 0.98 9.23
N GLY A 122 -16.03 2.04 10.02
CA GLY A 122 -17.19 2.35 10.82
C GLY A 122 -16.78 3.24 11.98
N ASP A 123 -17.58 4.26 12.27
CA ASP A 123 -17.33 5.15 13.41
C ASP A 123 -17.76 4.50 14.73
N ARG A 124 -18.51 3.40 14.66
CA ARG A 124 -19.05 2.67 15.82
C ARG A 124 -18.77 1.17 15.69
N PRO A 125 -18.63 0.44 16.81
CA PRO A 125 -18.39 -1.01 16.80
C PRO A 125 -19.41 -1.79 15.96
N ALA A 126 -20.69 -1.43 16.05
CA ALA A 126 -21.76 -2.09 15.30
C ALA A 126 -21.59 -1.96 13.79
N ASP A 127 -21.16 -0.79 13.30
CA ASP A 127 -20.96 -0.56 11.87
C ASP A 127 -19.76 -1.40 11.35
N VAL A 128 -18.72 -1.56 12.18
CA VAL A 128 -17.56 -2.41 11.88
C VAL A 128 -17.95 -3.89 11.88
N ILE A 129 -18.73 -4.35 12.86
CA ILE A 129 -19.25 -5.72 12.95
C ILE A 129 -20.08 -6.05 11.70
N ASP A 130 -21.02 -5.18 11.32
CA ASP A 130 -21.83 -5.34 10.11
C ASP A 130 -20.95 -5.41 8.83
N GLY A 131 -19.89 -4.61 8.77
CA GLY A 131 -18.92 -4.63 7.67
C GLY A 131 -18.16 -5.95 7.58
N ILE A 132 -17.69 -6.47 8.72
CA ILE A 132 -17.03 -7.77 8.82
C ILE A 132 -17.99 -8.88 8.37
N GLU A 133 -19.23 -8.92 8.85
CA GLU A 133 -20.21 -9.95 8.47
C GLU A 133 -20.45 -10.00 6.96
N LYS A 134 -20.58 -8.83 6.32
CA LYS A 134 -20.75 -8.75 4.85
C LYS A 134 -19.57 -9.36 4.11
N LEU A 135 -18.35 -9.04 4.53
CA LEU A 135 -17.13 -9.55 3.89
C LEU A 135 -16.89 -11.04 4.19
N ARG A 136 -17.27 -11.52 5.38
CA ARG A 136 -17.30 -12.95 5.69
C ARG A 136 -18.22 -13.73 4.74
N GLY A 137 -19.36 -13.14 4.38
CA GLY A 137 -20.30 -13.71 3.42
C GLY A 137 -19.70 -13.98 2.03
N ILE A 138 -18.58 -13.34 1.68
CA ILE A 138 -17.84 -13.54 0.44
C ILE A 138 -16.45 -14.19 0.65
N GLY A 139 -16.22 -14.76 1.84
CA GLY A 139 -15.06 -15.63 2.12
C GLY A 139 -13.86 -14.97 2.81
N PHE A 140 -13.97 -13.72 3.29
CA PHE A 140 -12.94 -13.13 4.14
C PHE A 140 -13.00 -13.63 5.58
N ASP A 141 -11.85 -13.78 6.20
CA ASP A 141 -11.68 -14.04 7.63
C ASP A 141 -10.57 -13.16 8.26
N THR A 142 -9.92 -12.30 7.46
CA THR A 142 -8.77 -11.48 7.87
C THR A 142 -9.04 -10.03 7.50
N PHE A 143 -8.92 -9.14 8.47
CA PHE A 143 -9.34 -7.74 8.34
C PHE A 143 -8.27 -6.76 8.84
N LYS A 144 -8.37 -5.50 8.42
CA LYS A 144 -7.68 -4.37 9.07
C LYS A 144 -8.73 -3.36 9.53
N LEU A 145 -8.61 -2.91 10.77
CA LEU A 145 -9.57 -2.01 11.40
C LEU A 145 -8.84 -0.76 11.87
N ASN A 146 -9.54 0.37 11.89
CA ASN A 146 -9.02 1.54 12.59
C ASN A 146 -9.00 1.26 14.10
N GLY A 147 -7.87 1.53 14.75
CA GLY A 147 -7.73 1.50 16.20
C GLY A 147 -8.33 2.73 16.90
N CYS A 148 -8.73 3.75 16.14
CA CYS A 148 -9.33 4.99 16.62
C CYS A 148 -10.66 5.26 15.91
N GLU A 149 -11.72 5.54 16.66
CA GLU A 149 -13.07 5.83 16.12
C GLU A 149 -13.14 7.19 15.41
N GLU A 150 -12.33 8.17 15.82
CA GLU A 150 -12.27 9.52 15.23
C GLU A 150 -10.83 9.90 14.86
N MET A 151 -10.65 10.97 14.07
CA MET A 151 -9.31 11.51 13.75
C MET A 151 -8.65 12.30 14.91
N GLY A 152 -9.00 11.94 16.15
CA GLY A 152 -8.36 12.41 17.37
C GLY A 152 -7.15 11.55 17.75
N VAL A 153 -6.30 12.10 18.61
CA VAL A 153 -5.16 11.36 19.18
C VAL A 153 -5.58 10.68 20.47
N ILE A 154 -5.17 9.43 20.68
CA ILE A 154 -5.32 8.75 21.97
C ILE A 154 -4.27 9.31 22.94
N ASP A 155 -4.71 10.25 23.80
CA ASP A 155 -3.84 11.03 24.70
C ASP A 155 -4.19 10.92 26.18
N ASN A 156 -5.23 10.16 26.52
CA ASN A 156 -5.70 9.98 27.90
C ASN A 156 -6.33 8.59 28.11
N SER A 157 -6.47 8.19 29.38
CA SER A 157 -7.01 6.87 29.75
C SER A 157 -8.43 6.61 29.24
N ARG A 158 -9.30 7.63 29.18
CA ARG A 158 -10.66 7.46 28.66
C ARG A 158 -10.65 7.10 27.17
N ALA A 159 -9.76 7.72 26.40
CA ALA A 159 -9.60 7.39 24.98
C ALA A 159 -9.04 5.98 24.77
N VAL A 160 -8.12 5.54 25.63
CA VAL A 160 -7.62 4.15 25.66
C VAL A 160 -8.78 3.19 25.93
N ASP A 161 -9.55 3.42 27.01
CA ASP A 161 -10.68 2.56 27.39
C ASP A 161 -11.72 2.46 26.28
N ALA A 162 -12.00 3.57 25.58
CA ALA A 162 -12.94 3.60 24.46
C ALA A 162 -12.46 2.74 23.28
N ALA A 163 -11.21 2.92 22.84
CA ALA A 163 -10.62 2.13 21.76
C ALA A 163 -10.59 0.62 22.11
N VAL A 164 -10.18 0.29 23.34
CA VAL A 164 -10.14 -1.09 23.83
C VAL A 164 -11.54 -1.69 23.88
N ASN A 165 -12.55 -0.95 24.34
CA ASN A 165 -13.94 -1.41 24.40
C ASN A 165 -14.54 -1.69 23.01
N THR A 166 -14.12 -0.94 21.99
CA THR A 166 -14.53 -1.20 20.59
C THR A 166 -13.94 -2.50 20.08
N VAL A 167 -12.64 -2.72 20.32
CA VAL A 167 -11.97 -3.99 19.98
C VAL A 167 -12.58 -5.16 20.77
N ALA A 168 -12.93 -4.95 22.03
CA ALA A 168 -13.56 -5.96 22.88
C ALA A 168 -14.89 -6.44 22.32
N GLN A 169 -15.76 -5.53 21.90
CA GLN A 169 -17.05 -5.86 21.29
C GLN A 169 -16.89 -6.61 19.97
N ILE A 170 -15.92 -6.21 19.13
CA ILE A 170 -15.63 -6.91 17.87
C ILE A 170 -15.14 -8.34 18.16
N ARG A 171 -14.23 -8.50 19.13
CA ARG A 171 -13.74 -9.83 19.52
C ARG A 171 -14.82 -10.69 20.18
N GLU A 172 -15.74 -10.10 20.94
CA GLU A 172 -16.90 -10.80 21.50
C GLU A 172 -17.84 -11.32 20.41
N ALA A 173 -18.09 -10.52 19.38
CA ALA A 173 -18.99 -10.90 18.27
C ALA A 173 -18.46 -12.07 17.43
N PHE A 174 -17.14 -12.14 17.20
CA PHE A 174 -16.56 -13.11 16.26
C PHE A 174 -15.65 -14.17 16.90
N GLY A 175 -15.26 -14.01 18.17
CA GLY A 175 -14.33 -14.91 18.84
C GLY A 175 -13.02 -15.02 18.06
N SER A 176 -12.49 -16.24 17.91
CA SER A 176 -11.29 -16.53 17.11
C SER A 176 -11.60 -17.01 15.69
N GLU A 177 -12.81 -16.78 15.17
CA GLU A 177 -13.18 -17.15 13.80
C GLU A 177 -12.60 -16.19 12.75
N ILE A 178 -12.14 -15.01 13.18
CA ILE A 178 -11.51 -14.01 12.33
C ILE A 178 -10.19 -13.53 12.95
N GLU A 179 -9.32 -13.05 12.07
CA GLU A 179 -8.12 -12.29 12.40
C GLU A 179 -8.33 -10.82 12.04
N PHE A 180 -7.78 -9.91 12.83
CA PHE A 180 -7.78 -8.49 12.49
C PHE A 180 -6.51 -7.78 12.97
N GLY A 181 -5.92 -6.96 12.11
CA GLY A 181 -4.93 -5.95 12.50
C GLY A 181 -5.61 -4.65 12.94
N LEU A 182 -4.93 -3.89 13.80
CA LEU A 182 -5.40 -2.58 14.26
C LEU A 182 -4.43 -1.50 13.79
N ASP A 183 -4.95 -0.54 13.05
CA ASP A 183 -4.18 0.55 12.45
C ASP A 183 -4.48 1.87 13.16
N PHE A 184 -3.44 2.47 13.74
CA PHE A 184 -3.55 3.70 14.52
C PHE A 184 -3.12 4.95 13.76
N HIS A 185 -2.57 4.82 12.55
CA HIS A 185 -2.15 5.97 11.72
C HIS A 185 -1.21 6.94 12.46
N GLY A 186 -0.40 6.47 13.42
CA GLY A 186 0.45 7.29 14.27
C GLY A 186 -0.29 8.17 15.29
N ARG A 187 -1.59 7.95 15.51
CA ARG A 187 -2.47 8.80 16.33
C ARG A 187 -2.56 8.37 17.79
N VAL A 188 -1.48 7.81 18.34
CA VAL A 188 -1.37 7.54 19.78
C VAL A 188 -0.23 8.36 20.33
N SER A 189 -0.51 9.11 21.40
CA SER A 189 0.56 9.83 22.09
C SER A 189 1.58 8.83 22.67
N ALA A 190 2.87 9.15 22.56
CA ALA A 190 3.93 8.26 23.04
C ALA A 190 3.75 7.78 24.50
N PRO A 191 3.24 8.60 25.46
CA PRO A 191 2.95 8.12 26.81
C PRO A 191 1.83 7.07 26.88
N MET A 192 0.83 7.13 25.98
CA MET A 192 -0.32 6.22 25.98
C MET A 192 -0.07 4.92 25.21
N ALA A 193 0.89 4.90 24.29
CA ALA A 193 1.14 3.73 23.42
C ALA A 193 1.31 2.41 24.20
N LYS A 194 2.08 2.42 25.29
CA LYS A 194 2.36 1.21 26.08
C LYS A 194 1.15 0.68 26.82
N VAL A 195 0.36 1.57 27.43
CA VAL A 195 -0.84 1.14 28.16
C VAL A 195 -1.90 0.65 27.18
N LEU A 196 -2.09 1.35 26.06
CA LEU A 196 -3.02 0.92 25.01
C LEU A 196 -2.67 -0.47 24.47
N ILE A 197 -1.41 -0.69 24.08
CA ILE A 197 -0.95 -1.98 23.55
C ILE A 197 -1.19 -3.10 24.58
N LYS A 198 -0.85 -2.85 25.85
CA LYS A 198 -1.06 -3.82 26.93
C LYS A 198 -2.54 -4.18 27.11
N GLU A 199 -3.42 -3.20 27.12
CA GLU A 199 -4.87 -3.42 27.27
C GLU A 199 -5.49 -4.12 26.05
N LEU A 200 -4.83 -4.09 24.88
CA LEU A 200 -5.26 -4.80 23.67
C LEU A 200 -4.81 -6.27 23.62
N GLU A 201 -3.86 -6.68 24.46
CA GLU A 201 -3.31 -8.05 24.51
C GLU A 201 -4.37 -9.16 24.63
N PRO A 202 -5.38 -9.05 25.51
CA PRO A 202 -6.41 -10.09 25.65
C PRO A 202 -7.22 -10.34 24.37
N TYR A 203 -7.31 -9.34 23.50
CA TYR A 203 -8.10 -9.39 22.26
C TYR A 203 -7.29 -9.88 21.06
N ARG A 204 -5.98 -10.10 21.24
CA ARG A 204 -5.08 -10.77 20.29
C ARG A 204 -5.24 -10.27 18.84
N PRO A 205 -5.06 -8.96 18.58
CA PRO A 205 -5.00 -8.50 17.20
C PRO A 205 -3.80 -9.15 16.50
N LEU A 206 -3.94 -9.37 15.19
CA LEU A 206 -2.91 -9.96 14.33
C LEU A 206 -1.65 -9.10 14.31
N PHE A 207 -1.82 -7.77 14.33
CA PHE A 207 -0.76 -6.78 14.48
C PHE A 207 -1.31 -5.45 14.99
N ILE A 208 -0.41 -4.61 15.50
CA ILE A 208 -0.61 -3.17 15.69
C ILE A 208 0.20 -2.44 14.62
N GLU A 209 -0.49 -1.70 13.76
CA GLU A 209 0.09 -0.91 12.67
C GLU A 209 0.22 0.56 13.06
N GLU A 210 1.40 1.13 12.79
CA GLU A 210 1.79 2.52 13.06
C GLU A 210 1.28 3.05 14.42
N PRO A 211 1.64 2.42 15.57
CA PRO A 211 1.21 2.90 16.88
C PRO A 211 1.77 4.28 17.23
N VAL A 212 2.89 4.65 16.61
CA VAL A 212 3.54 5.96 16.74
C VAL A 212 4.01 6.39 15.35
N LEU A 213 4.37 7.66 15.20
CA LEU A 213 4.85 8.20 13.92
C LEU A 213 6.14 7.51 13.45
N ALA A 214 6.26 7.30 12.14
CA ALA A 214 7.38 6.58 11.52
C ALA A 214 8.75 7.24 11.76
N GLU A 215 8.80 8.57 11.95
CA GLU A 215 10.01 9.29 12.31
C GLU A 215 10.58 8.86 13.67
N GLN A 216 9.75 8.23 14.51
CA GLN A 216 10.08 7.75 15.84
C GLN A 216 10.46 6.26 15.84
N ALA A 217 11.13 5.80 14.78
CA ALA A 217 11.53 4.40 14.59
C ALA A 217 12.28 3.79 15.80
N GLU A 218 12.97 4.60 16.60
CA GLU A 218 13.66 4.15 17.82
C GLU A 218 12.70 3.62 18.91
N TYR A 219 11.40 3.83 18.77
CA TYR A 219 10.39 3.33 19.70
C TYR A 219 9.91 1.91 19.36
N TYR A 220 9.99 1.44 18.11
CA TYR A 220 9.52 0.10 17.76
C TYR A 220 10.17 -1.01 18.61
N PRO A 221 11.51 -1.06 18.82
CA PRO A 221 12.12 -2.08 19.68
C PRO A 221 11.65 -1.97 21.13
N ARG A 222 11.44 -0.75 21.62
CA ARG A 222 11.01 -0.47 23.00
C ARG A 222 9.56 -0.85 23.25
N LEU A 223 8.70 -0.73 22.25
CA LEU A 223 7.30 -1.14 22.31
C LEU A 223 7.21 -2.67 22.18
N ALA A 224 7.88 -3.26 21.20
CA ALA A 224 7.88 -4.70 20.96
C ALA A 224 8.40 -5.49 22.17
N ALA A 225 9.39 -4.98 22.90
CA ALA A 225 9.89 -5.61 24.12
C ALA A 225 8.88 -5.67 25.28
N GLN A 226 7.74 -4.98 25.16
CA GLN A 226 6.72 -4.88 26.22
C GLN A 226 5.41 -5.58 25.89
N THR A 227 5.31 -6.22 24.71
CA THR A 227 4.10 -6.91 24.29
C THR A 227 4.41 -8.19 23.54
N HIS A 228 3.44 -9.09 23.49
CA HIS A 228 3.46 -10.22 22.58
C HIS A 228 2.74 -9.93 21.25
N ILE A 229 2.13 -8.76 21.07
CA ILE A 229 1.45 -8.40 19.83
C ILE A 229 2.48 -8.00 18.76
N PRO A 230 2.42 -8.55 17.54
CA PRO A 230 3.26 -8.12 16.42
C PRO A 230 3.08 -6.62 16.10
N ILE A 231 4.20 -5.91 15.88
CA ILE A 231 4.17 -4.53 15.38
C ILE A 231 4.40 -4.53 13.87
N ALA A 232 3.57 -3.77 13.16
CA ALA A 232 3.65 -3.54 11.72
C ALA A 232 3.92 -2.06 11.42
N ALA A 233 4.76 -1.79 10.42
CA ALA A 233 5.01 -0.44 9.92
C ALA A 233 5.67 -0.49 8.53
N GLY A 234 5.64 0.65 7.83
CA GLY A 234 6.39 0.79 6.57
C GLY A 234 5.74 1.69 5.54
N GLU A 235 4.46 2.04 5.68
CA GLU A 235 3.74 2.86 4.70
C GLU A 235 4.41 4.23 4.48
N ARG A 236 5.08 4.77 5.51
CA ARG A 236 5.75 6.08 5.50
C ARG A 236 7.26 5.99 5.24
N MET A 237 7.75 4.85 4.77
CA MET A 237 9.15 4.63 4.41
C MET A 237 9.27 4.50 2.89
N PHE A 238 10.14 5.30 2.29
CA PHE A 238 10.20 5.51 0.84
C PHE A 238 11.44 4.90 0.19
N SER A 239 12.40 4.44 0.97
CA SER A 239 13.65 3.87 0.44
C SER A 239 14.15 2.68 1.24
N ARG A 240 14.86 1.75 0.58
CA ARG A 240 15.49 0.62 1.28
C ARG A 240 16.44 1.05 2.40
N PHE A 241 16.95 2.29 2.37
CA PHE A 241 17.79 2.83 3.44
C PHE A 241 17.02 3.17 4.71
N GLU A 242 15.75 3.57 4.61
CA GLU A 242 14.87 3.79 5.76
C GLU A 242 14.46 2.44 6.34
N PHE A 243 14.01 1.51 5.50
CA PHE A 243 13.71 0.13 5.91
C PHE A 243 14.90 -0.54 6.61
N LYS A 244 16.12 -0.40 6.07
CA LYS A 244 17.34 -0.92 6.69
C LYS A 244 17.51 -0.43 8.14
N ARG A 245 17.27 0.86 8.42
CA ARG A 245 17.45 1.40 9.77
C ARG A 245 16.48 0.78 10.76
N VAL A 246 15.25 0.55 10.34
CA VAL A 246 14.20 -0.02 11.19
C VAL A 246 14.41 -1.51 11.40
N LEU A 247 14.78 -2.24 10.35
CA LEU A 247 15.16 -3.66 10.46
C LEU A 247 16.38 -3.86 11.36
N ASP A 248 17.41 -3.01 11.23
CA ASP A 248 18.61 -3.06 12.10
C ASP A 248 18.28 -2.76 13.57
N ALA A 249 17.33 -1.86 13.83
CA ALA A 249 16.88 -1.54 15.18
C ALA A 249 16.06 -2.68 15.80
N GLY A 250 15.31 -3.42 14.97
CA GLY A 250 14.41 -4.50 15.38
C GLY A 250 13.05 -4.01 15.87
N GLY A 251 12.23 -4.94 16.36
CA GLY A 251 10.91 -4.66 16.95
C GLY A 251 9.73 -4.74 15.98
N LEU A 252 9.95 -4.60 14.66
CA LEU A 252 8.92 -4.91 13.68
C LEU A 252 8.86 -6.41 13.42
N ALA A 253 7.65 -6.95 13.39
CA ALA A 253 7.36 -8.32 12.98
C ALA A 253 6.84 -8.38 11.53
N ILE A 254 6.22 -7.30 11.06
CA ILE A 254 5.65 -7.18 9.71
C ILE A 254 6.12 -5.86 9.10
N LEU A 255 6.66 -5.93 7.89
CA LEU A 255 7.10 -4.78 7.10
C LEU A 255 6.07 -4.49 5.99
N GLN A 256 5.67 -3.24 5.85
CA GLN A 256 4.58 -2.82 4.96
C GLN A 256 5.02 -1.78 3.92
N PRO A 257 5.96 -2.10 3.00
CA PRO A 257 6.32 -1.16 1.95
C PRO A 257 5.15 -0.95 0.99
N ASP A 258 4.92 0.31 0.61
CA ASP A 258 3.97 0.65 -0.43
C ASP A 258 4.66 0.66 -1.80
N LEU A 259 4.16 -0.12 -2.77
CA LEU A 259 4.80 -0.25 -4.08
C LEU A 259 4.61 0.97 -4.99
N SER A 260 3.72 1.89 -4.65
CA SER A 260 3.52 3.18 -5.31
C SER A 260 4.19 4.33 -4.57
N HIS A 261 4.85 4.08 -3.43
CA HIS A 261 5.66 5.09 -2.73
C HIS A 261 7.13 4.70 -2.52
N ALA A 262 7.45 3.41 -2.38
CA ALA A 262 8.81 2.94 -2.08
C ALA A 262 9.64 2.59 -3.33
N GLY A 263 9.35 3.25 -4.46
CA GLY A 263 10.16 3.14 -5.69
C GLY A 263 9.85 1.95 -6.59
N GLY A 264 8.64 1.37 -6.50
CA GLY A 264 8.15 0.38 -7.45
C GLY A 264 8.67 -1.04 -7.21
N ILE A 265 8.38 -1.92 -8.17
CA ILE A 265 8.75 -3.34 -8.17
C ILE A 265 10.27 -3.50 -8.00
N THR A 266 11.06 -2.69 -8.72
CA THR A 266 12.53 -2.76 -8.70
C THR A 266 13.13 -2.56 -7.30
N GLU A 267 12.53 -1.72 -6.47
CA GLU A 267 13.02 -1.42 -5.12
C GLU A 267 12.34 -2.28 -4.07
N CYS A 268 11.02 -2.51 -4.18
CA CYS A 268 10.27 -3.36 -3.27
C CYS A 268 10.70 -4.84 -3.33
N TYR A 269 11.11 -5.36 -4.48
CA TYR A 269 11.73 -6.69 -4.57
C TYR A 269 13.00 -6.80 -3.70
N LYS A 270 13.80 -5.73 -3.65
CA LYS A 270 15.02 -5.67 -2.82
C LYS A 270 14.71 -5.43 -1.35
N ILE A 271 13.64 -4.69 -1.04
CA ILE A 271 13.17 -4.50 0.35
C ILE A 271 12.65 -5.84 0.90
N ALA A 272 11.88 -6.59 0.11
CA ALA A 272 11.39 -7.91 0.48
C ALA A 272 12.54 -8.89 0.80
N GLY A 273 13.51 -9.02 -0.10
CA GLY A 273 14.69 -9.86 0.14
C GLY A 273 15.59 -9.38 1.28
N MET A 274 15.61 -8.07 1.57
CA MET A 274 16.29 -7.54 2.77
C MET A 274 15.56 -7.98 4.04
N ALA A 275 14.24 -7.82 4.11
CA ALA A 275 13.44 -8.18 5.28
C ALA A 275 13.51 -9.70 5.59
N GLU A 276 13.62 -10.54 4.57
CA GLU A 276 13.76 -12.00 4.73
C GLU A 276 15.00 -12.37 5.57
N ALA A 277 16.10 -11.61 5.46
CA ALA A 277 17.32 -11.85 6.23
C ALA A 277 17.20 -11.50 7.73
N TYR A 278 16.11 -10.84 8.14
CA TYR A 278 15.83 -10.44 9.53
C TYR A 278 14.70 -11.25 10.16
N ASP A 279 14.15 -12.26 9.45
CA ASP A 279 12.95 -13.01 9.87
C ASP A 279 11.72 -12.10 10.06
N VAL A 280 11.60 -11.08 9.20
CA VAL A 280 10.47 -10.14 9.20
C VAL A 280 9.54 -10.46 8.03
N ALA A 281 8.25 -10.61 8.35
CA ALA A 281 7.22 -10.88 7.37
C ALA A 281 6.94 -9.64 6.51
N LEU A 282 6.50 -9.85 5.27
CA LEU A 282 6.13 -8.79 4.35
C LEU A 282 4.61 -8.78 4.15
N ALA A 283 4.00 -7.61 4.30
CA ALA A 283 2.60 -7.38 3.95
C ALA A 283 2.48 -6.02 3.23
N PRO A 284 2.64 -5.97 1.89
CA PRO A 284 2.69 -4.71 1.18
C PRO A 284 1.46 -3.83 1.44
N HIS A 285 1.71 -2.56 1.77
CA HIS A 285 0.66 -1.56 1.93
C HIS A 285 0.04 -1.27 0.56
N CYS A 286 -1.29 -1.37 0.45
CA CYS A 286 -1.98 -1.19 -0.83
C CYS A 286 -3.44 -0.72 -0.68
N PRO A 287 -3.69 0.49 -0.19
CA PRO A 287 -5.02 1.11 -0.12
C PRO A 287 -5.42 1.73 -1.48
N LEU A 288 -4.64 1.47 -2.52
CA LEU A 288 -4.62 2.15 -3.81
C LEU A 288 -5.44 1.42 -4.88
N GLY A 289 -5.21 1.77 -6.13
CA GLY A 289 -5.87 1.28 -7.32
C GLY A 289 -5.35 -0.08 -7.83
N PRO A 290 -5.92 -0.55 -8.95
CA PRO A 290 -5.70 -1.91 -9.44
C PRO A 290 -4.30 -2.15 -10.01
N ILE A 291 -3.61 -1.10 -10.48
CA ILE A 291 -2.26 -1.22 -11.04
C ILE A 291 -1.26 -1.39 -9.89
N ALA A 292 -1.41 -0.59 -8.83
CA ALA A 292 -0.64 -0.76 -7.59
C ALA A 292 -0.87 -2.16 -6.98
N LEU A 293 -2.12 -2.62 -6.88
CA LEU A 293 -2.44 -3.96 -6.40
C LEU A 293 -1.77 -5.05 -7.25
N ALA A 294 -1.81 -4.94 -8.57
CA ALA A 294 -1.14 -5.89 -9.44
C ALA A 294 0.37 -5.93 -9.19
N ALA A 295 1.01 -4.77 -9.02
CA ALA A 295 2.42 -4.70 -8.67
C ALA A 295 2.71 -5.40 -7.33
N CYS A 296 1.85 -5.20 -6.32
CA CYS A 296 1.99 -5.83 -5.00
C CYS A 296 1.93 -7.35 -5.13
N LEU A 297 0.93 -7.86 -5.85
CA LEU A 297 0.78 -9.29 -6.11
C LEU A 297 2.02 -9.88 -6.80
N HIS A 298 2.63 -9.20 -7.77
CA HIS A 298 3.87 -9.70 -8.38
C HIS A 298 5.01 -9.85 -7.37
N ILE A 299 5.16 -8.92 -6.41
CA ILE A 299 6.13 -9.04 -5.32
C ILE A 299 5.74 -10.16 -4.35
N ASP A 300 4.45 -10.27 -4.01
CA ASP A 300 3.95 -11.33 -3.16
C ASP A 300 4.21 -12.70 -3.75
N PHE A 301 4.07 -12.89 -5.06
CA PHE A 301 4.25 -14.22 -5.67
C PHE A 301 5.70 -14.67 -5.81
N VAL A 302 6.67 -13.78 -5.58
CA VAL A 302 8.11 -14.11 -5.67
C VAL A 302 8.85 -13.99 -4.35
N SER A 303 8.29 -13.31 -3.34
CA SER A 303 8.95 -13.07 -2.06
C SER A 303 8.52 -14.10 -1.02
N ARG A 304 9.42 -14.97 -0.54
CA ARG A 304 9.05 -16.05 0.39
C ARG A 304 8.48 -15.53 1.71
N ASN A 305 8.93 -14.37 2.19
CA ASN A 305 8.45 -13.76 3.42
C ASN A 305 7.12 -12.98 3.28
N ALA A 306 6.51 -12.90 2.10
CA ALA A 306 5.16 -12.32 1.94
C ALA A 306 4.07 -13.20 2.58
N VAL A 307 3.22 -12.60 3.43
CA VAL A 307 2.22 -13.32 4.24
C VAL A 307 0.78 -12.84 4.02
N PHE A 308 0.57 -11.54 3.79
CA PHE A 308 -0.74 -10.93 3.64
C PHE A 308 -0.67 -9.84 2.56
N GLN A 309 -1.76 -9.64 1.84
CA GLN A 309 -1.89 -8.56 0.87
C GLN A 309 -3.11 -7.70 1.21
N GLU A 310 -2.87 -6.41 1.47
CA GLU A 310 -3.94 -5.43 1.61
C GLU A 310 -4.64 -5.23 0.27
N GLN A 311 -5.95 -5.03 0.29
CA GLN A 311 -6.69 -4.65 -0.91
C GLN A 311 -7.88 -3.75 -0.57
N SER A 312 -8.32 -2.96 -1.55
CA SER A 312 -9.30 -1.89 -1.35
C SER A 312 -10.67 -2.08 -2.02
N MET A 313 -10.98 -3.28 -2.52
CA MET A 313 -12.29 -3.60 -3.10
C MET A 313 -13.39 -3.49 -2.05
N GLY A 314 -14.46 -2.76 -2.37
CA GLY A 314 -15.62 -2.63 -1.50
C GLY A 314 -15.45 -1.62 -0.37
N ILE A 315 -14.36 -0.85 -0.34
CA ILE A 315 -14.11 0.09 0.75
C ILE A 315 -14.96 1.37 0.61
N HIS A 316 -15.59 1.77 1.72
CA HIS A 316 -16.50 2.92 1.82
C HIS A 316 -15.96 4.31 1.37
N TYR A 317 -14.63 4.52 1.34
CA TYR A 317 -14.03 5.79 0.86
C TYR A 317 -13.78 5.82 -0.64
N ASN A 318 -14.04 4.73 -1.37
CA ASN A 318 -14.02 4.69 -2.83
C ASN A 318 -15.28 5.39 -3.41
N LYS A 319 -15.39 6.69 -3.16
CA LYS A 319 -16.51 7.52 -3.63
C LYS A 319 -16.27 7.93 -5.08
N GLY A 320 -17.12 7.45 -5.98
CA GLY A 320 -17.16 7.86 -7.39
C GLY A 320 -16.48 6.89 -8.37
N ALA A 321 -15.67 5.96 -7.89
CA ALA A 321 -15.13 4.83 -8.66
C ALA A 321 -14.66 3.73 -7.70
N GLU A 322 -14.82 2.48 -8.11
CA GLU A 322 -14.29 1.30 -7.41
C GLU A 322 -13.00 0.75 -8.04
N LEU A 323 -12.26 -0.06 -7.28
CA LEU A 323 -10.94 -0.60 -7.68
C LEU A 323 -10.91 -1.16 -9.10
N LEU A 324 -11.91 -1.98 -9.43
CA LEU A 324 -11.97 -2.70 -10.70
C LEU A 324 -12.77 -1.97 -11.79
N ASP A 325 -13.16 -0.71 -11.60
CA ASP A 325 -13.91 0.05 -12.62
C ASP A 325 -13.06 0.41 -13.84
N PHE A 326 -11.74 0.45 -13.68
CA PHE A 326 -10.77 0.74 -14.75
C PHE A 326 -10.15 -0.51 -15.37
N VAL A 327 -10.59 -1.70 -14.97
CA VAL A 327 -10.01 -2.99 -15.38
C VAL A 327 -11.04 -3.78 -16.18
N LYS A 328 -10.67 -4.27 -17.36
CA LYS A 328 -11.54 -5.10 -18.20
C LYS A 328 -11.57 -6.55 -17.73
N ASN A 329 -10.42 -7.09 -17.34
CA ASN A 329 -10.22 -8.45 -16.86
C ASN A 329 -10.46 -8.59 -15.35
N LYS A 330 -11.63 -8.17 -14.87
CA LYS A 330 -11.96 -8.13 -13.44
C LYS A 330 -11.87 -9.53 -12.78
N GLU A 331 -12.17 -10.57 -13.54
CA GLU A 331 -12.12 -11.96 -13.12
C GLU A 331 -10.73 -12.42 -12.66
N ASP A 332 -9.65 -11.84 -13.20
CA ASP A 332 -8.27 -12.18 -12.82
C ASP A 332 -7.93 -11.72 -11.39
N PHE A 333 -8.68 -10.73 -10.88
CA PHE A 333 -8.58 -10.23 -9.50
C PHE A 333 -9.60 -10.88 -8.55
N SER A 334 -10.33 -11.89 -9.00
CA SER A 334 -11.26 -12.60 -8.12
C SER A 334 -10.51 -13.32 -6.99
N MET A 335 -11.12 -13.36 -5.81
CA MET A 335 -10.60 -14.08 -4.67
C MET A 335 -11.37 -15.37 -4.44
N ASP A 336 -10.65 -16.42 -4.05
CA ASP A 336 -11.21 -17.72 -3.68
C ASP A 336 -10.88 -18.00 -2.20
N GLY A 337 -11.90 -17.93 -1.33
CA GLY A 337 -11.73 -18.05 0.13
C GLY A 337 -10.84 -16.98 0.75
N GLY A 338 -10.89 -15.75 0.21
CA GLY A 338 -10.03 -14.64 0.66
C GLY A 338 -8.58 -14.75 0.19
N PHE A 339 -8.30 -15.48 -0.89
CA PHE A 339 -6.97 -15.56 -1.49
C PHE A 339 -6.97 -15.08 -2.94
N PHE A 340 -5.95 -14.32 -3.32
CA PHE A 340 -5.64 -14.03 -4.73
C PHE A 340 -4.85 -15.17 -5.36
N LYS A 341 -5.07 -15.39 -6.65
CA LYS A 341 -4.23 -16.22 -7.53
C LYS A 341 -3.24 -15.33 -8.29
N PRO A 342 -2.13 -15.89 -8.79
CA PRO A 342 -1.20 -15.16 -9.65
C PRO A 342 -1.90 -14.61 -10.89
N LEU A 343 -1.63 -13.34 -11.22
CA LEU A 343 -2.06 -12.75 -12.48
C LEU A 343 -1.23 -13.37 -13.62
N THR A 344 -1.86 -14.09 -14.54
CA THR A 344 -1.14 -14.89 -15.56
C THR A 344 -0.95 -14.17 -16.90
N LYS A 345 -1.63 -13.05 -17.11
CA LYS A 345 -1.50 -12.27 -18.35
C LYS A 345 -0.14 -11.55 -18.40
N PRO A 346 0.42 -11.30 -19.61
CA PRO A 346 1.70 -10.61 -19.76
C PRO A 346 1.74 -9.23 -19.08
N GLY A 347 2.94 -8.81 -18.66
CA GLY A 347 3.12 -7.54 -17.98
C GLY A 347 2.64 -7.60 -16.53
N LEU A 348 2.03 -6.51 -16.06
CA LEU A 348 1.38 -6.49 -14.74
C LEU A 348 0.13 -7.37 -14.71
N GLY A 349 -0.39 -7.80 -15.85
CA GLY A 349 -1.60 -8.61 -15.94
C GLY A 349 -2.90 -7.80 -15.82
N VAL A 350 -2.82 -6.48 -16.01
CA VAL A 350 -3.97 -5.55 -15.98
C VAL A 350 -4.33 -5.10 -17.39
N ASP A 351 -5.56 -5.38 -17.82
CA ASP A 351 -6.13 -4.85 -19.05
C ASP A 351 -6.95 -3.60 -18.73
N ILE A 352 -6.31 -2.43 -18.91
CA ILE A 352 -6.89 -1.14 -18.55
C ILE A 352 -7.94 -0.71 -19.58
N ASP A 353 -9.08 -0.24 -19.09
CA ASP A 353 -10.06 0.49 -19.90
C ASP A 353 -9.60 1.94 -20.10
N GLU A 354 -8.71 2.13 -21.08
CA GLU A 354 -8.16 3.45 -21.40
C GLU A 354 -9.25 4.48 -21.77
N ALA A 355 -10.33 4.06 -22.43
CA ALA A 355 -11.42 4.96 -22.77
C ALA A 355 -12.10 5.50 -21.50
N ARG A 356 -12.33 4.62 -20.53
CA ARG A 356 -12.88 4.98 -19.21
C ARG A 356 -11.93 5.85 -18.40
N VAL A 357 -10.63 5.55 -18.41
CA VAL A 357 -9.58 6.36 -17.79
C VAL A 357 -9.59 7.78 -18.37
N ILE A 358 -9.58 7.91 -19.69
CA ILE A 358 -9.62 9.22 -20.36
C ILE A 358 -10.91 9.97 -20.03
N GLU A 359 -12.06 9.29 -20.05
CA GLU A 359 -13.36 9.89 -19.71
C GLU A 359 -13.36 10.48 -18.30
N LEU A 360 -13.01 9.66 -17.29
CA LEU A 360 -13.06 10.08 -15.89
C LEU A 360 -11.95 11.05 -15.50
N SER A 361 -10.84 11.08 -16.25
CA SER A 361 -9.75 12.04 -16.01
C SER A 361 -10.12 13.49 -16.31
N LYS A 362 -11.11 13.74 -17.17
CA LYS A 362 -11.53 15.09 -17.57
C LYS A 362 -12.17 15.89 -16.44
N SER A 363 -12.71 15.21 -15.42
CA SER A 363 -13.47 15.82 -14.33
C SER A 363 -12.98 15.44 -12.94
N ALA A 364 -11.79 14.83 -12.83
CA ALA A 364 -11.25 14.39 -11.56
C ALA A 364 -10.98 15.58 -10.62
N PRO A 365 -11.51 15.56 -9.38
CA PRO A 365 -11.34 16.65 -8.43
C PRO A 365 -9.89 16.77 -7.93
N ASP A 366 -9.48 17.99 -7.54
CA ASP A 366 -8.21 18.20 -6.84
C ASP A 366 -8.30 17.78 -5.37
N TRP A 367 -8.32 16.46 -5.12
CA TRP A 367 -8.40 15.94 -3.76
C TRP A 367 -7.19 16.37 -2.92
N ARG A 368 -7.46 16.83 -1.70
CA ARG A 368 -6.47 17.22 -0.68
C ARG A 368 -6.87 16.62 0.66
N ASN A 369 -5.88 16.32 1.48
CA ASN A 369 -6.14 15.95 2.86
C ASN A 369 -6.85 17.13 3.55
N PRO A 370 -7.97 16.89 4.25
CA PRO A 370 -8.53 17.91 5.13
C PRO A 370 -7.51 18.32 6.20
N LEU A 371 -7.48 19.61 6.56
CA LEU A 371 -6.66 20.12 7.66
C LEU A 371 -7.37 19.87 8.99
N TRP A 372 -6.74 19.09 9.87
CA TRP A 372 -7.26 18.80 11.20
C TRP A 372 -6.53 19.55 12.28
N ARG A 373 -7.27 19.87 13.34
CA ARG A 373 -6.75 20.58 14.52
C ARG A 373 -7.25 19.92 15.78
N HIS A 374 -6.39 19.88 16.79
CA HIS A 374 -6.76 19.52 18.16
C HIS A 374 -7.69 20.57 18.77
N ALA A 375 -8.28 20.24 19.92
CA ALA A 375 -9.20 21.14 20.63
C ALA A 375 -8.55 22.49 21.03
N ASP A 376 -7.23 22.52 21.22
CA ASP A 376 -6.46 23.73 21.52
C ASP A 376 -6.09 24.56 20.27
N GLY A 377 -6.46 24.09 19.07
CA GLY A 377 -6.19 24.74 17.80
C GLY A 377 -4.84 24.37 17.15
N SER A 378 -3.99 23.56 17.80
CA SER A 378 -2.77 23.04 17.19
C SER A 378 -3.08 22.03 16.07
N VAL A 379 -2.15 21.83 15.12
CA VAL A 379 -2.36 20.94 13.96
C VAL A 379 -2.23 19.48 14.37
N ALA A 380 -3.13 18.63 13.84
CA ALA A 380 -3.02 17.19 13.97
C ALA A 380 -2.26 16.60 12.77
N GLU A 381 -1.38 15.63 13.03
CA GLU A 381 -0.67 14.88 11.99
C GLU A 381 -1.67 14.08 11.14
N TRP A 382 -1.40 13.97 9.84
CA TRP A 382 -2.31 13.29 8.91
C TRP A 382 -2.25 11.77 9.04
#